data_AF-A0A0Q6MCK9-F1
#
_entry.id   AF-A0A0Q6MCK9-F1
#
_cell.length_a   1.000
_cell.length_b   1.000
_cell.length_c   1.000
_cell.angle_alpha   90.00
_cell.angle_beta   90.00
_cell.angle_gamma   90.00
#
_symmetry.space_group_name_H-M   'P 1'
#
loop_
_entity.id
_entity.type
_entity.pdbx_description
1 polymer ?
#
loop_
_entity_poly.entity_id
_entity_poly.type
_entity_poly.pdbx_seq_one_letter_code
_entity_poly.pdbx_strand_id
1 'polypeptide(L)'
;MTARLRFAPALGEWVAQHLAQGQPPAALVDALRERQVAPAAAQALVDAFVRARERGTPLPVDTVALGACLADGPVIETNDRRIRVAMRADEPVLAVLQDVLDVDECEALIALARPRLKPSTLVDPMTGRDVANGLRGSLGMFFRPAETPLIARLDRRLAELMGLPVSHGEGLQLLHYPVGAGSAPHFDFLQPSARSGSRPSGCASGRSPASDAGGDQPRTGSGCGTSPPRNTSKISISGPSGVTMR
;
A
#
# COMPACT_ATOMS: atom_id res chain seq x y z
N MET A 1 -22.51 3.87 1.56
CA MET A 1 -22.81 4.19 0.15
C MET A 1 -21.49 4.34 -0.60
N THR A 2 -21.24 3.57 -1.67
CA THR A 2 -20.03 3.72 -2.48
C THR A 2 -20.02 5.08 -3.18
N ALA A 3 -19.02 5.92 -2.89
CA ALA A 3 -18.85 7.18 -3.62
C ALA A 3 -18.64 6.89 -5.10
N ARG A 4 -19.34 7.61 -5.98
CA ARG A 4 -19.25 7.42 -7.44
C ARG A 4 -18.67 8.68 -8.08
N LEU A 5 -17.59 8.52 -8.84
CA LEU A 5 -17.07 9.55 -9.73
C LEU A 5 -17.79 9.42 -11.07
N ARG A 6 -18.51 10.46 -11.46
CA ARG A 6 -18.99 10.61 -12.83
C ARG A 6 -17.94 11.32 -13.67
N PHE A 7 -17.78 10.89 -14.92
CA PHE A 7 -16.85 11.46 -15.88
C PHE A 7 -17.48 11.48 -17.28
N ALA A 8 -16.97 12.33 -18.17
CA ALA A 8 -17.48 12.40 -19.54
C ALA A 8 -17.08 11.13 -20.33
N PRO A 9 -17.98 10.51 -21.14
CA PRO A 9 -17.66 9.31 -21.91
C PRO A 9 -16.41 9.43 -22.78
N ALA A 10 -16.19 10.60 -23.41
CA ALA A 10 -14.99 10.90 -24.18
C ALA A 10 -13.69 10.80 -23.36
N LEU A 11 -13.73 11.09 -22.05
CA LEU A 11 -12.58 10.90 -21.17
C LEU A 11 -12.31 9.41 -20.92
N GLY A 12 -13.36 8.59 -20.80
CA GLY A 12 -13.23 7.14 -20.69
C GLY A 12 -12.65 6.51 -21.94
N GLU A 13 -13.14 6.90 -23.11
CA GLU A 13 -12.61 6.48 -24.42
C GLU A 13 -11.12 6.84 -24.55
N TRP A 14 -10.76 8.06 -24.14
CA TRP A 14 -9.37 8.51 -24.14
C TRP A 14 -8.48 7.63 -23.25
N VAL A 15 -8.90 7.34 -22.00
CA VAL A 15 -8.14 6.45 -21.09
C VAL A 15 -8.01 5.05 -21.70
N ALA A 16 -9.10 4.48 -22.23
CA ALA A 16 -9.09 3.16 -22.84
C ALA A 16 -8.13 3.06 -24.03
N GLN A 17 -8.15 4.06 -24.91
CA GLN A 17 -7.31 4.10 -26.11
C GLN A 17 -5.82 4.14 -25.75
N HIS A 18 -5.42 4.97 -24.80
CA HIS A 18 -4.00 5.09 -24.43
C HIS A 18 -3.50 3.86 -23.67
N LEU A 19 -4.34 3.25 -22.83
CA LEU A 19 -4.05 1.95 -22.24
C LEU A 19 -3.88 0.87 -23.31
N ALA A 20 -4.71 0.86 -24.36
CA ALA A 20 -4.58 -0.07 -25.48
C ALA A 20 -3.30 0.14 -26.30
N GLN A 21 -2.81 1.38 -26.38
CA GLN A 21 -1.52 1.75 -26.99
C GLN A 21 -0.31 1.44 -26.11
N GLY A 22 -0.52 0.87 -24.91
CA GLY A 22 0.56 0.45 -24.01
C GLY A 22 1.16 1.58 -23.17
N GLN A 23 0.50 2.74 -23.06
CA GLN A 23 0.96 3.76 -22.13
C GLN A 23 0.88 3.26 -20.68
N PRO A 24 1.90 3.55 -19.85
CA PRO A 24 1.90 3.12 -18.46
C PRO A 24 0.81 3.85 -17.66
N PRO A 25 0.07 3.16 -16.77
CA PRO A 25 -1.01 3.76 -15.98
C PRO A 25 -0.59 5.03 -15.21
N ALA A 26 0.63 5.06 -14.68
CA ALA A 26 1.17 6.23 -13.97
C ALA A 26 1.22 7.49 -14.86
N ALA A 27 1.62 7.36 -16.12
CA ALA A 27 1.66 8.48 -17.05
C ALA A 27 0.26 9.01 -17.38
N LEU A 28 -0.76 8.14 -17.39
CA LEU A 28 -2.15 8.54 -17.58
C LEU A 28 -2.70 9.30 -16.39
N VAL A 29 -2.36 8.88 -15.17
CA VAL A 29 -2.72 9.60 -13.95
C VAL A 29 -2.13 11.01 -13.98
N ASP A 30 -0.87 11.15 -14.39
CA ASP A 30 -0.22 12.46 -14.50
C ASP A 30 -0.86 13.34 -15.58
N ALA A 31 -1.15 12.78 -16.76
CA ALA A 31 -1.87 13.50 -17.81
C ALA A 31 -3.28 13.96 -17.39
N LEU A 32 -3.99 13.16 -16.56
CA LEU A 32 -5.29 13.55 -16.00
C LEU A 32 -5.16 14.67 -14.96
N ARG A 33 -4.09 14.66 -14.16
CA ARG A 33 -3.79 15.73 -13.19
C ARG A 33 -3.47 17.05 -13.88
N GLU A 34 -2.71 17.03 -14.97
CA GLU A 34 -2.44 18.20 -15.82
C GLU A 34 -3.73 18.81 -16.38
N ARG A 35 -4.75 17.97 -16.60
CA ARG A 35 -6.10 18.36 -17.04
C ARG A 35 -7.03 18.71 -15.87
N GLN A 36 -6.47 18.98 -14.68
CA GLN A 36 -7.17 19.39 -13.46
C GLN A 36 -8.16 18.36 -12.89
N VAL A 37 -8.02 17.08 -13.24
CA VAL A 37 -8.76 16.01 -12.54
C VAL A 37 -8.14 15.82 -11.15
N ALA A 38 -8.98 15.83 -10.10
CA ALA A 38 -8.51 15.66 -8.73
C ALA A 38 -7.65 14.39 -8.58
N PRO A 39 -6.53 14.40 -7.83
CA PRO A 39 -5.58 13.27 -7.82
C PRO A 39 -6.19 11.92 -7.48
N ALA A 40 -7.10 11.87 -6.49
CA ALA A 40 -7.81 10.65 -6.12
C ALA A 40 -8.78 10.17 -7.21
N ALA A 41 -9.43 11.10 -7.92
CA ALA A 41 -10.33 10.79 -9.02
C ALA A 41 -9.55 10.30 -10.25
N ALA A 42 -8.41 10.91 -10.58
CA ALA A 42 -7.54 10.50 -11.67
C ALA A 42 -7.02 9.07 -11.45
N GLN A 43 -6.56 8.77 -10.24
CA GLN A 43 -6.11 7.44 -9.87
C GLN A 43 -7.25 6.41 -9.95
N ALA A 44 -8.39 6.70 -9.33
CA ALA A 44 -9.54 5.79 -9.34
C ALA A 44 -10.08 5.53 -10.75
N LEU A 45 -10.07 6.53 -11.62
CA LEU A 45 -10.45 6.40 -13.01
C LEU A 45 -9.51 5.44 -13.75
N VAL A 46 -8.20 5.69 -13.71
CA VAL A 46 -7.22 4.84 -14.41
C VAL A 46 -7.23 3.41 -13.86
N ASP A 47 -7.28 3.25 -12.54
CA ASP A 47 -7.32 1.93 -11.89
C ASP A 47 -8.56 1.13 -12.29
N ALA A 48 -9.72 1.79 -12.42
CA ALA A 48 -10.93 1.11 -12.85
C ALA A 48 -10.82 0.54 -14.27
N PHE A 49 -10.19 1.29 -15.20
CA PHE A 49 -9.95 0.81 -16.56
C PHE A 49 -8.89 -0.31 -16.60
N VAL A 50 -7.81 -0.20 -15.83
CA VAL A 50 -6.80 -1.26 -15.71
C VAL A 50 -7.43 -2.55 -15.17
N ARG A 51 -8.17 -2.47 -14.05
CA ARG A 51 -8.88 -3.62 -13.46
C ARG A 51 -9.86 -4.25 -14.44
N ALA A 52 -10.62 -3.44 -15.19
CA ALA A 52 -11.58 -3.97 -16.16
C ALA A 52 -10.88 -4.76 -17.28
N ARG A 53 -9.72 -4.29 -17.74
CA ARG A 53 -8.89 -5.01 -18.74
C ARG A 53 -8.31 -6.31 -18.18
N GLU A 54 -7.73 -6.26 -16.98
CA GLU A 54 -7.14 -7.43 -16.33
C GLU A 54 -8.18 -8.53 -16.06
N ARG A 55 -9.42 -8.14 -15.71
CA ARG A 55 -10.52 -9.06 -15.41
C ARG A 55 -11.35 -9.46 -16.63
N GLY A 56 -11.11 -8.86 -17.80
CA GLY A 56 -11.92 -9.08 -19.00
C GLY A 56 -13.37 -8.62 -18.86
N THR A 57 -13.66 -7.66 -17.97
CA THR A 57 -15.01 -7.11 -17.76
C THR A 57 -15.26 -5.88 -18.64
N PRO A 58 -16.53 -5.49 -18.88
CA PRO A 58 -16.84 -4.27 -19.61
C PRO A 58 -16.15 -3.03 -19.02
N LEU A 59 -15.63 -2.15 -19.88
CA LEU A 59 -15.00 -0.90 -19.46
C LEU A 59 -16.03 0.07 -18.86
N PRO A 60 -15.65 0.89 -17.86
CA PRO A 60 -16.52 1.94 -17.35
C PRO A 60 -16.87 2.97 -18.44
N VAL A 61 -18.14 3.36 -18.55
CA VAL A 61 -18.60 4.31 -19.60
C VAL A 61 -18.57 5.75 -19.12
N ASP A 62 -19.21 6.04 -17.98
CA ASP A 62 -19.36 7.40 -17.47
C ASP A 62 -19.25 7.50 -15.94
N THR A 63 -19.09 6.36 -15.25
CA THR A 63 -19.09 6.28 -13.80
C THR A 63 -18.09 5.25 -13.30
N VAL A 64 -17.27 5.63 -12.32
CA VAL A 64 -16.42 4.69 -11.56
C VAL A 64 -16.74 4.79 -10.07
N ALA A 65 -16.68 3.66 -9.37
CA ALA A 65 -16.68 3.65 -7.92
C ALA A 65 -15.33 4.21 -7.40
N LEU A 66 -15.40 5.19 -6.51
CA LEU A 66 -14.26 5.75 -5.79
C LEU A 66 -14.01 4.93 -4.53
N GLY A 67 -12.76 4.51 -4.33
CA GLY A 67 -12.30 3.77 -3.15
C GLY A 67 -11.70 2.41 -3.51
N ALA A 68 -10.76 1.94 -2.70
CA ALA A 68 -10.31 0.55 -2.70
C ALA A 68 -11.50 -0.31 -2.27
N CYS A 69 -12.34 -0.70 -3.23
CA CYS A 69 -13.49 -1.54 -2.93
C CYS A 69 -12.98 -2.97 -2.80
N LEU A 70 -12.80 -3.39 -1.55
CA LEU A 70 -12.95 -4.80 -1.20
C LEU A 70 -14.18 -5.34 -1.93
N ALA A 71 -14.04 -6.46 -2.63
CA ALA A 71 -15.13 -7.05 -3.40
C ALA A 71 -16.37 -7.23 -2.51
N ASP A 72 -17.55 -6.99 -3.09
CA ASP A 72 -18.83 -7.13 -2.38
C ASP A 72 -19.14 -8.59 -2.03
N GLY A 73 -20.05 -8.80 -1.07
CA GLY A 73 -20.56 -10.12 -0.70
C GLY A 73 -19.89 -10.75 0.53
N PRO A 74 -20.41 -11.88 1.02
CA PRO A 74 -19.94 -12.50 2.26
C PRO A 74 -18.59 -13.21 2.11
N VAL A 75 -18.13 -13.43 0.88
CA VAL A 75 -16.88 -14.14 0.56
C VAL A 75 -16.17 -13.42 -0.58
N ILE A 76 -14.86 -13.26 -0.46
CA ILE A 76 -13.96 -12.77 -1.50
C ILE A 76 -13.10 -13.94 -1.97
N GLU A 77 -13.17 -14.24 -3.27
CA GLU A 77 -12.35 -15.27 -3.89
C GLU A 77 -11.01 -14.66 -4.32
N THR A 78 -9.90 -15.22 -3.83
CA THR A 78 -8.54 -14.92 -4.29
C THR A 78 -7.99 -16.09 -5.11
N ASN A 79 -6.81 -15.93 -5.70
CA ASN A 79 -6.14 -16.94 -6.51
C ASN A 79 -5.87 -18.26 -5.77
N ASP A 80 -5.86 -18.25 -4.44
CA ASP A 80 -5.47 -19.40 -3.62
C ASP A 80 -6.38 -19.63 -2.40
N ARG A 81 -7.33 -18.73 -2.13
CA ARG A 81 -8.14 -18.83 -0.91
C ARG A 81 -9.50 -18.17 -1.05
N ARG A 82 -10.46 -18.70 -0.29
CA ARG A 82 -11.77 -18.07 -0.08
C ARG A 82 -11.72 -17.32 1.25
N ILE A 83 -11.89 -16.00 1.21
CA ILE A 83 -11.80 -15.12 2.39
C ILE A 83 -13.20 -14.70 2.82
N ARG A 84 -13.58 -14.99 4.06
CA ARG A 84 -14.91 -14.64 4.57
C ARG A 84 -14.91 -13.22 5.12
N VAL A 85 -15.95 -12.46 4.82
CA VAL A 85 -16.10 -11.09 5.35
C VAL A 85 -17.05 -11.10 6.53
N ALA A 86 -16.51 -10.87 7.72
CA ALA A 86 -17.26 -10.87 8.97
C ALA A 86 -18.04 -9.57 9.18
N MET A 87 -17.50 -8.44 8.74
CA MET A 87 -18.11 -7.12 8.93
C MET A 87 -17.64 -6.14 7.85
N ARG A 88 -18.50 -5.18 7.50
CA ARG A 88 -18.16 -3.99 6.72
C ARG A 88 -18.73 -2.73 7.35
N ALA A 89 -18.01 -1.61 7.19
CA ALA A 89 -18.50 -0.27 7.40
C ALA A 89 -18.08 0.61 6.21
N ASP A 90 -18.93 1.57 5.84
CA ASP A 90 -18.71 2.38 4.64
C ASP A 90 -17.96 3.69 4.92
N GLU A 91 -18.08 4.22 6.14
CA GLU A 91 -17.54 5.53 6.52
C GLU A 91 -16.88 5.48 7.92
N PRO A 92 -15.54 5.35 7.99
CA PRO A 92 -14.62 5.05 6.87
C PRO A 92 -14.84 3.65 6.30
N VAL A 93 -14.41 3.42 5.05
CA VAL A 93 -14.41 2.08 4.44
C VAL A 93 -13.54 1.15 5.28
N LEU A 94 -14.15 0.16 5.90
CA LEU A 94 -13.52 -0.81 6.79
C LEU A 94 -14.15 -2.19 6.56
N ALA A 95 -13.34 -3.24 6.57
CA ALA A 95 -13.84 -4.60 6.64
C ALA A 95 -13.04 -5.45 7.62
N VAL A 96 -13.72 -6.43 8.22
CA VAL A 96 -13.08 -7.49 9.02
C VAL A 96 -13.11 -8.77 8.19
N LEU A 97 -11.91 -9.28 7.87
CA LEU A 97 -11.72 -10.47 7.05
C LEU A 97 -11.29 -11.65 7.91
N GLN A 98 -11.87 -12.80 7.65
CA GLN A 98 -11.53 -14.07 8.29
C GLN A 98 -10.82 -14.97 7.30
N ASP A 99 -9.95 -15.83 7.83
CA ASP A 99 -9.19 -16.82 7.07
C ASP A 99 -8.21 -16.20 6.06
N VAL A 100 -7.78 -14.93 6.26
CA VAL A 100 -6.76 -14.29 5.40
C VAL A 100 -5.43 -15.04 5.43
N LEU A 101 -5.07 -15.57 6.60
CA LEU A 101 -3.92 -16.43 6.84
C LEU A 101 -4.42 -17.69 7.54
N ASP A 102 -3.84 -18.84 7.22
CA ASP A 102 -4.01 -20.04 8.06
C ASP A 102 -2.95 -20.12 9.16
N VAL A 103 -3.07 -21.14 10.00
CA VAL A 103 -2.19 -21.38 11.14
C VAL A 103 -0.74 -21.60 10.67
N ASP A 104 -0.53 -22.37 9.60
CA ASP A 104 0.81 -22.68 9.10
C ASP A 104 1.49 -21.44 8.51
N GLU A 105 0.75 -20.60 7.78
CA GLU A 105 1.23 -19.32 7.26
C GLU A 105 1.58 -18.36 8.41
N CYS A 106 0.77 -18.33 9.47
CA CYS A 106 1.06 -17.53 10.67
C CYS A 106 2.35 -17.98 11.36
N GLU A 107 2.50 -19.28 11.63
CA GLU A 107 3.70 -19.84 12.27
C GLU A 107 4.95 -19.63 11.42
N ALA A 108 4.85 -19.82 10.10
CA ALA A 108 5.95 -19.57 9.18
C ALA A 108 6.39 -18.11 9.17
N LEU A 109 5.43 -17.15 9.15
CA LEU A 109 5.74 -15.72 9.24
C LEU A 109 6.43 -15.38 10.57
N ILE A 110 5.94 -15.92 11.68
CA ILE A 110 6.53 -15.73 13.02
C ILE A 110 7.97 -16.26 13.04
N ALA A 111 8.19 -17.47 12.55
CA ALA A 111 9.51 -18.11 12.53
C ALA A 111 10.52 -17.31 11.68
N LEU A 112 10.11 -16.86 10.50
CA LEU A 112 10.95 -16.06 9.60
C LEU A 112 11.32 -14.69 10.18
N ALA A 113 10.40 -14.09 10.96
CA ALA A 113 10.59 -12.74 11.47
C ALA A 113 11.29 -12.67 12.81
N ARG A 114 11.12 -13.67 13.69
CA ARG A 114 11.69 -13.70 15.04
C ARG A 114 13.16 -13.29 15.12
N PRO A 115 14.09 -13.78 14.27
CA PRO A 115 15.50 -13.38 14.35
C PRO A 115 15.79 -11.94 13.86
N ARG A 116 14.81 -11.26 13.23
CA ARG A 116 14.95 -9.95 12.58
C ARG A 116 14.24 -8.81 13.32
N LEU A 117 13.42 -9.14 14.31
CA LEU A 117 12.65 -8.16 15.09
C LEU A 117 13.57 -7.19 15.82
N LYS A 118 13.30 -5.88 15.67
CA LYS A 118 13.99 -4.80 16.36
C LYS A 118 12.97 -3.88 17.06
N PRO A 119 13.36 -3.14 18.11
CA PRO A 119 12.51 -2.10 18.68
C PRO A 119 12.00 -1.16 17.58
N SER A 120 10.68 -0.91 17.58
CA SER A 120 10.09 0.02 16.64
C SER A 120 10.51 1.44 16.97
N THR A 121 10.91 2.20 15.97
CA THR A 121 11.29 3.61 16.12
C THR A 121 10.20 4.51 15.56
N LEU A 122 10.12 5.73 16.10
CA LEU A 122 9.38 6.83 15.49
C LEU A 122 10.38 7.80 14.88
N VAL A 123 10.07 8.33 13.71
CA VAL A 123 10.88 9.41 13.13
C VAL A 123 10.50 10.70 13.85
N ASP A 124 11.47 11.32 14.52
CA ASP A 124 11.31 12.65 15.10
C ASP A 124 11.10 13.67 13.97
N PRO A 125 9.97 14.39 13.94
CA PRO A 125 9.66 15.33 12.87
C PRO A 125 10.59 16.55 12.83
N MET A 126 11.25 16.88 13.95
CA MET A 126 12.20 18.00 14.03
C MET A 126 13.60 17.61 13.57
N THR A 127 14.03 16.39 13.87
CA THR A 127 15.42 15.95 13.64
C THR A 127 15.57 14.94 12.51
N GLY A 128 14.46 14.33 12.04
CA GLY A 128 14.44 13.26 11.04
C GLY A 128 15.08 11.95 11.51
N ARG A 129 15.40 11.82 12.80
CA ARG A 129 16.07 10.65 13.37
C ARG A 129 15.07 9.66 13.96
N ASP A 130 15.46 8.40 13.95
CA ASP A 130 14.77 7.34 14.67
C ASP A 130 14.91 7.53 16.19
N VAL A 131 13.79 7.74 16.87
CA VAL A 131 13.72 7.86 18.33
C VAL A 131 12.88 6.72 18.89
N ALA A 132 13.47 5.99 19.85
CA ALA A 132 12.71 5.07 20.69
C ALA A 132 11.85 5.91 21.64
N ASN A 133 10.53 5.81 21.50
CA ASN A 133 9.58 6.57 22.31
C ASN A 133 8.59 5.59 22.94
N GLY A 134 8.21 5.83 24.21
CA GLY A 134 7.26 5.00 24.96
C GLY A 134 5.85 4.90 24.35
N LEU A 135 5.57 5.68 23.29
CA LEU A 135 4.32 5.61 22.52
C LEU A 135 4.21 4.39 21.60
N ARG A 136 5.33 3.68 21.32
CA ARG A 136 5.36 2.48 20.47
C ARG A 136 6.19 1.38 21.13
N GLY A 137 5.54 0.53 21.92
CA GLY A 137 6.20 -0.56 22.67
C GLY A 137 6.44 -1.84 21.87
N SER A 138 6.25 -1.82 20.54
CA SER A 138 6.34 -3.01 19.70
C SER A 138 7.75 -3.26 19.15
N LEU A 139 8.04 -4.53 18.87
CA LEU A 139 9.13 -4.92 17.98
C LEU A 139 8.59 -5.01 16.55
N GLY A 140 9.40 -4.70 15.54
CA GLY A 140 8.99 -4.75 14.15
C GLY A 140 10.08 -5.14 13.18
N MET A 141 9.67 -5.60 12.00
CA MET A 141 10.51 -5.82 10.83
C MET A 141 9.68 -5.77 9.54
N PHE A 142 10.35 -5.58 8.40
CA PHE A 142 9.74 -5.60 7.06
C PHE A 142 10.31 -6.75 6.21
N PHE A 143 9.42 -7.51 5.57
CA PHE A 143 9.79 -8.35 4.44
C PHE A 143 9.81 -7.48 3.19
N ARG A 144 10.77 -7.72 2.30
CA ARG A 144 10.74 -7.13 0.96
C ARG A 144 9.58 -7.76 0.16
N PRO A 145 9.00 -7.03 -0.80
CA PRO A 145 8.04 -7.63 -1.73
C PRO A 145 8.63 -8.89 -2.36
N ALA A 146 7.83 -9.97 -2.38
CA ALA A 146 8.21 -11.29 -2.90
C ALA A 146 9.55 -11.85 -2.35
N GLU A 147 9.95 -11.49 -1.12
CA GLU A 147 11.24 -11.91 -0.54
C GLU A 147 11.41 -13.44 -0.47
N THR A 148 10.31 -14.15 -0.20
CA THR A 148 10.25 -15.62 -0.20
C THR A 148 9.00 -16.09 -0.96
N PRO A 149 8.91 -17.38 -1.34
CA PRO A 149 7.70 -17.91 -1.99
C PRO A 149 6.43 -17.71 -1.15
N LEU A 150 6.52 -17.79 0.18
CA LEU A 150 5.42 -17.49 1.10
C LEU A 150 5.02 -16.02 0.98
N ILE A 151 5.98 -15.09 1.07
CA ILE A 151 5.71 -13.65 0.99
C ILE A 151 5.12 -13.28 -0.38
N ALA A 152 5.65 -13.83 -1.48
CA ALA A 152 5.14 -13.58 -2.83
C ALA A 152 3.68 -14.03 -2.99
N ARG A 153 3.31 -15.18 -2.39
CA ARG A 153 1.93 -15.67 -2.39
C ARG A 153 1.01 -14.75 -1.60
N LEU A 154 1.46 -14.30 -0.41
CA LEU A 154 0.71 -13.37 0.42
C LEU A 154 0.55 -12.01 -0.26
N ASP A 155 1.61 -11.45 -0.84
CA ASP A 155 1.56 -10.18 -1.57
C ASP A 155 0.50 -10.20 -2.67
N ARG A 156 0.40 -11.31 -3.43
CA ARG A 156 -0.65 -11.51 -4.45
C ARG A 156 -2.05 -11.58 -3.84
N ARG A 157 -2.24 -12.37 -2.78
CA ARG A 157 -3.52 -12.49 -2.08
C ARG A 157 -4.00 -11.14 -1.56
N LEU A 158 -3.10 -10.37 -0.94
CA LEU A 158 -3.39 -9.06 -0.38
C LEU A 158 -3.69 -8.02 -1.46
N ALA A 159 -2.95 -8.06 -2.58
CA ALA A 159 -3.24 -7.24 -3.76
C ALA A 159 -4.66 -7.48 -4.29
N GLU A 160 -5.08 -8.75 -4.40
CA GLU A 160 -6.42 -9.11 -4.84
C GLU A 160 -7.52 -8.66 -3.86
N LEU A 161 -7.29 -8.83 -2.55
CA LEU A 161 -8.21 -8.36 -1.51
C LEU A 161 -8.40 -6.84 -1.55
N MET A 162 -7.31 -6.11 -1.78
CA MET A 162 -7.31 -4.64 -1.77
C MET A 162 -7.70 -4.04 -3.12
N GLY A 163 -7.80 -4.86 -4.18
CA GLY A 163 -8.08 -4.40 -5.53
C GLY A 163 -6.98 -3.50 -6.12
N LEU A 164 -5.73 -3.72 -5.69
CA LEU A 164 -4.55 -2.95 -6.08
C LEU A 164 -3.47 -3.87 -6.68
N PRO A 165 -2.64 -3.40 -7.62
CA PRO A 165 -1.52 -4.20 -8.13
C PRO A 165 -0.49 -4.50 -7.03
N VAL A 166 0.15 -5.67 -7.09
CA VAL A 166 1.22 -6.08 -6.16
C VAL A 166 2.34 -5.03 -6.07
N SER A 167 2.64 -4.35 -7.18
CA SER A 167 3.67 -3.30 -7.24
C SER A 167 3.40 -2.08 -6.36
N HIS A 168 2.18 -1.92 -5.83
CA HIS A 168 1.82 -0.83 -4.93
C HIS A 168 2.08 -1.16 -3.45
N GLY A 169 2.45 -2.41 -3.13
CA GLY A 169 2.79 -2.82 -1.77
C GLY A 169 4.16 -2.31 -1.31
N GLU A 170 4.25 -1.83 -0.07
CA GLU A 170 5.52 -1.41 0.54
C GLU A 170 6.39 -2.58 1.04
N GLY A 171 5.86 -3.81 0.98
CA GLY A 171 6.40 -4.99 1.65
C GLY A 171 5.70 -5.25 2.97
N LEU A 172 5.65 -6.53 3.37
CA LEU A 172 4.87 -6.97 4.52
C LEU A 172 5.55 -6.57 5.83
N GLN A 173 4.89 -5.73 6.63
CA GLN A 173 5.36 -5.36 7.95
C GLN A 173 4.85 -6.35 9.00
N LEU A 174 5.76 -6.91 9.80
CA LEU A 174 5.42 -7.71 10.97
C LEU A 174 5.69 -6.91 12.25
N LEU A 175 4.73 -6.92 13.18
CA LEU A 175 4.83 -6.28 14.49
C LEU A 175 4.56 -7.30 15.60
N HIS A 176 5.35 -7.25 16.68
CA HIS A 176 5.15 -8.02 17.90
C HIS A 176 4.95 -7.07 19.07
N TYR A 177 3.85 -7.24 19.81
CA TYR A 177 3.55 -6.46 21.01
C TYR A 177 3.76 -7.34 22.26
N PRO A 178 4.82 -7.09 23.05
CA PRO A 178 4.96 -7.69 24.38
C PRO A 178 3.77 -7.36 25.28
N VAL A 179 3.61 -8.11 26.37
CA VAL A 179 2.58 -7.82 27.38
C VAL A 179 2.74 -6.38 27.89
N GLY A 180 1.64 -5.62 27.86
CA GLY A 180 1.62 -4.20 28.25
C GLY A 180 2.06 -3.22 27.15
N ALA A 181 2.53 -3.71 26.00
CA ALA A 181 2.84 -2.85 24.86
C ALA A 181 1.57 -2.47 24.07
N GLY A 182 1.61 -1.29 23.45
CA GLY A 182 0.56 -0.80 22.58
C GLY A 182 1.09 0.14 21.50
N SER A 183 0.17 0.60 20.67
CA SER A 183 0.42 1.67 19.68
C SER A 183 -0.64 2.74 19.87
N ALA A 184 -0.22 3.99 20.02
CA ALA A 184 -1.13 5.13 20.02
C ALA A 184 -1.86 5.25 18.67
N PRO A 185 -3.08 5.83 18.64
CA PRO A 185 -3.79 6.15 17.40
C PRO A 185 -2.93 7.02 16.47
N HIS A 186 -2.88 6.68 15.18
CA HIS A 186 -2.16 7.40 14.15
C HIS A 186 -2.83 7.22 12.79
N PHE A 187 -2.46 8.06 11.83
CA PHE A 187 -2.77 7.85 10.43
C PHE A 187 -1.65 7.04 9.76
N ASP A 188 -2.04 6.14 8.85
CA ASP A 188 -1.09 5.38 8.04
C ASP A 188 -0.58 6.16 6.82
N PHE A 189 -1.30 7.21 6.41
CA PHE A 189 -0.84 8.10 5.34
C PHE A 189 0.17 9.13 5.85
N LEU A 190 1.11 9.48 4.97
CA LEU A 190 2.06 10.57 5.22
C LEU A 190 1.38 11.92 5.01
N GLN A 191 1.56 12.85 5.95
CA GLN A 191 1.09 14.22 5.74
C GLN A 191 1.88 14.90 4.62
N PRO A 192 1.24 15.68 3.72
CA PRO A 192 1.90 16.31 2.58
C PRO A 192 3.11 17.18 2.95
N SER A 193 3.07 17.84 4.11
CA SER A 193 4.15 18.69 4.62
C SER A 193 5.36 17.93 5.17
N ALA A 194 5.24 16.63 5.48
CA ALA A 194 6.31 15.82 6.06
C ALA A 194 7.34 15.33 5.02
N ARG A 195 7.13 15.64 3.73
CA ARG A 195 8.04 15.24 2.64
C ARG A 195 9.40 15.93 2.65
N SER A 196 9.60 16.98 3.45
CA SER A 196 10.89 17.67 3.57
C SER A 196 11.88 16.99 4.51
N GLY A 197 11.43 16.04 5.35
CA GLY A 197 12.30 15.34 6.33
C GLY A 197 12.14 13.82 6.37
N SER A 198 11.14 13.25 5.70
CA SER A 198 10.98 11.80 5.61
C SER A 198 11.81 11.26 4.44
N ARG A 199 12.83 10.44 4.75
CA ARG A 199 13.39 9.55 3.72
C ARG A 199 12.22 8.75 3.15
N PRO A 200 12.06 8.64 1.82
CA PRO A 200 11.19 7.60 1.29
C PRO A 200 11.66 6.28 1.92
N SER A 201 10.74 5.39 2.25
CA SER A 201 11.00 4.01 2.69
C SER A 201 11.66 3.20 1.56
N GLY A 202 12.74 3.72 0.99
CA GLY A 202 13.69 3.01 0.16
C GLY A 202 14.67 2.35 1.11
N CYS A 203 14.70 1.02 1.04
CA CYS A 203 15.76 0.21 1.63
C CYS A 203 17.12 0.88 1.41
N ALA A 204 17.73 1.37 2.49
CA ALA A 204 19.11 1.80 2.47
C ALA A 204 19.99 0.55 2.39
N SER A 205 20.42 0.16 1.19
CA SER A 205 21.56 -0.75 1.05
C SER A 205 22.79 -0.01 1.56
N GLY A 206 23.30 -0.40 2.72
CA GLY A 206 24.55 0.12 3.25
C GLY A 206 25.72 -0.26 2.33
N ARG A 207 26.47 0.73 1.88
CA ARG A 207 27.91 0.63 1.63
C ARG A 207 28.55 1.92 2.15
N SER A 208 29.47 1.79 3.10
CA SER A 208 30.38 2.87 3.52
C SER A 208 31.65 2.84 2.62
N PRO A 209 32.61 3.78 2.74
CA PRO A 209 32.77 4.88 1.79
C PRO A 209 34.09 4.78 0.99
N ALA A 210 34.14 5.43 -0.16
CA ALA A 210 35.40 5.75 -0.84
C ALA A 210 35.32 7.14 -1.50
N SER A 211 36.09 8.07 -0.90
CA SER A 211 36.91 9.14 -1.50
C SER A 211 36.36 10.02 -2.65
N ASP A 212 36.32 11.32 -2.35
CA ASP A 212 36.59 12.53 -3.16
C ASP A 212 36.77 12.41 -4.69
N ALA A 213 35.99 13.22 -5.43
CA ALA A 213 36.51 14.33 -6.26
C ALA A 213 35.33 15.12 -6.89
N GLY A 214 35.48 16.44 -6.93
CA GLY A 214 34.42 17.42 -7.23
C GLY A 214 33.95 17.54 -8.68
N GLY A 215 32.91 18.37 -8.85
CA GLY A 215 32.36 18.80 -10.12
C GLY A 215 31.01 19.49 -9.94
N ASP A 216 31.05 20.82 -9.83
CA ASP A 216 29.91 21.73 -9.72
C ASP A 216 29.16 21.85 -11.06
N GLN A 217 27.86 21.51 -11.09
CA GLN A 217 26.92 21.91 -12.16
C GLN A 217 25.50 22.06 -11.59
N PRO A 218 24.76 23.13 -11.95
CA PRO A 218 23.45 23.43 -11.37
C PRO A 218 22.35 22.61 -12.06
N ARG A 219 21.56 21.85 -11.27
CA ARG A 219 20.35 21.21 -11.77
C ARG A 219 19.13 22.11 -11.54
N THR A 220 18.56 22.53 -12.65
CA THR A 220 17.28 23.22 -12.80
C THR A 220 16.09 22.28 -12.52
N GLY A 221 15.00 22.85 -12.01
CA GLY A 221 13.63 22.31 -12.13
C GLY A 221 13.22 21.22 -11.13
N SER A 222 12.83 21.62 -9.92
CA SER A 222 12.16 20.76 -8.94
C SER A 222 10.71 20.51 -9.37
N GLY A 223 10.47 19.41 -10.10
CA GLY A 223 9.14 18.84 -10.30
C GLY A 223 8.72 18.04 -9.06
N CYS A 224 7.73 18.55 -8.32
CA CYS A 224 7.20 17.90 -7.13
C CYS A 224 6.33 16.69 -7.52
N GLY A 225 6.97 15.54 -7.82
CA GLY A 225 6.29 14.30 -8.15
C GLY A 225 5.60 13.69 -6.91
N THR A 226 4.27 13.60 -6.92
CA THR A 226 3.51 12.88 -5.89
C THR A 226 3.53 11.38 -6.18
N SER A 227 4.04 10.55 -5.26
CA SER A 227 4.08 9.10 -5.43
C SER A 227 2.66 8.52 -5.49
N PRO A 228 2.43 7.45 -6.27
CA PRO A 228 1.13 6.76 -6.30
C PRO A 228 0.75 6.24 -4.91
N PRO A 229 -0.55 6.00 -4.63
CA PRO A 229 -1.00 5.44 -3.36
C PRO A 229 -0.33 4.09 -3.15
N ARG A 230 0.45 3.98 -2.08
CA ARG A 230 1.05 2.72 -1.65
C ARG A 230 0.17 2.08 -0.59
N ASN A 231 0.02 0.76 -0.67
CA ASN A 231 -0.68 0.01 0.36
C ASN A 231 0.31 -0.49 1.42
N THR A 232 0.02 -0.20 2.68
CA THR A 232 0.72 -0.78 3.82
C THR A 232 -0.12 -1.91 4.37
N SER A 233 0.34 -3.15 4.19
CA SER A 233 -0.25 -4.30 4.90
C SER A 233 0.56 -4.58 6.16
N LYS A 234 -0.08 -4.51 7.33
CA LYS A 234 0.56 -4.72 8.62
C LYS A 234 -0.01 -5.98 9.27
N ILE A 235 0.83 -6.96 9.53
CA ILE A 235 0.45 -8.10 10.37
C ILE A 235 0.98 -7.85 11.77
N SER A 236 0.07 -7.76 12.74
CA SER A 236 0.37 -7.64 14.15
C SER A 236 0.15 -8.98 14.85
N ILE A 237 1.15 -9.45 15.59
CA ILE A 237 1.05 -10.63 16.44
C ILE A 237 0.91 -10.17 17.89
N SER A 238 -0.20 -10.59 18.51
CA SER A 238 -0.55 -10.33 19.90
C SER A 238 -0.66 -11.66 20.65
N GLY A 239 0.35 -11.97 21.45
CA GLY A 239 0.37 -13.20 22.27
C GLY A 239 0.69 -14.49 21.48
N PRO A 240 0.64 -15.66 22.14
CA PRO A 240 1.13 -16.93 21.59
C PRO A 240 0.26 -17.54 20.48
N SER A 241 -0.92 -16.97 20.16
CA SER A 241 -1.82 -17.51 19.12
C SER A 241 -2.66 -16.46 18.39
N GLY A 242 -2.49 -15.17 18.70
CA GLY A 242 -3.29 -14.10 18.11
C GLY A 242 -2.55 -13.40 16.98
N VAL A 243 -2.94 -13.64 15.73
CA VAL A 243 -2.48 -12.84 14.59
C VAL A 243 -3.63 -11.94 14.13
N THR A 244 -3.43 -10.62 14.20
CA THR A 244 -4.35 -9.61 13.70
C THR A 244 -3.72 -8.92 12.51
N MET A 245 -4.36 -9.00 11.35
CA MET A 245 -3.98 -8.18 10.21
C MET A 245 -4.70 -6.83 10.27
N ARG A 246 -3.97 -5.74 10.02
CA ARG A 246 -4.46 -4.37 9.92
C ARG A 246 -4.06 -3.76 8.59
#